data_AF-A0A7J5Y4K5-F1
#
_entry.id   AF-A0A7J5Y4K5-F1
#
_cell.length_a   1.000
_cell.length_b   1.000
_cell.length_c   1.000
_cell.angle_alpha   90.00
_cell.angle_beta   90.00
_cell.angle_gamma   90.00
#
_symmetry.space_group_name_H-M   'P 1'
#
loop_
_entity.id
_entity.type
_entity.pdbx_description
1 polymer ?
#
loop_
_entity_poly.entity_id
_entity_poly.type
_entity_poly.pdbx_seq_one_letter_code
_entity_poly.pdbx_strand_id
1 'polypeptide(L)'
;MFILVSTVMTWACSKPVDPDVPFTDEIFWRRRAHPNFKQHIDLEKRVVKMGKTNRTMFSTYVVASGLQYGLGEQLFHFFFKTSWLGQEQEIPVFGDGSNIVPTIHIRDLASVIQNVIEHQPKPYYLLAVDSSNNTMEEILKAVSSSLGPGRVQKRPFEEAYLTQELSVMEMDSLLVNLRMEAVHLKELFSINWLCESGLVENMELVICEHYKLHHITLKDTISQTIAQLVSFSSGKQTCASLLEDHLLVKVVKDRLMSNPCRNQGFVLDGFPKTYEQAKELFYSEEQESEDGTSQISSFSRKIMPECVLSLDASDVFLKERVMNLPERLVQEHSYEQEHFLLRLDRHRENNMEDESVGNYFDELDTTPLYLEISSSEEPDCLLLMQKILDTLGQPRNYGPSCREVEEEERRKAEERMKREEREGGAGEEEEEEATHRAASWDQWTGGLEEMRQQEEELLEVQSVPMTIYLMEHVMPTLTQGLMECCTAHPQDPVDFLAEFLIRNNPFNY
;
A
#
# COMPACT_ATOMS: atom_id res chain seq x y z
N MET A 1 -27.16 13.54 -11.82
CA MET A 1 -27.23 13.52 -10.35
C MET A 1 -25.90 13.96 -9.79
N PHE A 2 -25.90 14.74 -8.72
CA PHE A 2 -24.70 15.24 -8.06
C PHE A 2 -24.86 15.07 -6.55
N ILE A 3 -23.90 14.41 -5.90
CA ILE A 3 -23.91 14.15 -4.46
C ILE A 3 -22.71 14.88 -3.87
N LEU A 4 -22.97 15.86 -3.02
CA LEU A 4 -21.95 16.53 -2.23
C LEU A 4 -21.78 15.76 -0.92
N VAL A 5 -20.62 15.12 -0.72
CA VAL A 5 -20.22 14.63 0.59
C VAL A 5 -19.66 15.81 1.37
N SER A 6 -20.32 16.13 2.48
CA SER A 6 -19.94 17.21 3.39
C SER A 6 -19.60 16.65 4.77
N THR A 7 -19.29 17.55 5.71
CA THR A 7 -18.85 17.24 7.08
C THR A 7 -19.82 17.78 8.12
N VAL A 8 -19.96 17.05 9.24
CA VAL A 8 -20.63 17.51 10.46
C VAL A 8 -20.04 18.80 11.04
N MET A 9 -18.84 19.23 10.62
CA MET A 9 -18.26 20.52 11.04
C MET A 9 -19.07 21.74 10.58
N THR A 10 -19.99 21.57 9.63
CA THR A 10 -20.99 22.60 9.30
C THR A 10 -22.06 22.80 10.40
N TRP A 11 -22.05 21.94 11.41
CA TRP A 11 -22.90 22.01 12.61
C TRP A 11 -22.14 22.33 13.90
N ALA A 12 -20.81 22.33 13.91
CA ALA A 12 -19.98 22.36 15.11
C ALA A 12 -20.31 23.46 16.14
N CYS A 13 -20.80 24.63 15.72
CA CYS A 13 -21.16 25.74 16.61
C CYS A 13 -22.67 25.88 16.83
N SER A 14 -23.45 24.87 16.44
CA SER A 14 -24.90 24.83 16.63
C SER A 14 -25.20 24.57 18.10
N LYS A 15 -26.14 25.33 18.67
CA LYS A 15 -26.60 25.11 20.04
C LYS A 15 -27.87 24.25 20.00
N PRO A 16 -27.94 23.17 20.78
CA PRO A 16 -29.15 22.38 20.83
C PRO A 16 -30.27 23.20 21.51
N VAL A 17 -31.52 22.89 21.17
CA VAL A 17 -32.68 23.55 21.79
C VAL A 17 -32.80 23.11 23.25
N ASP A 18 -32.56 21.83 23.50
CA ASP A 18 -32.44 21.20 24.81
C ASP A 18 -31.21 20.29 24.83
N PRO A 19 -30.46 20.19 25.95
CA PRO A 19 -29.22 19.43 26.03
C PRO A 19 -29.40 17.93 25.73
N ASP A 20 -30.59 17.39 25.96
CA ASP A 20 -30.88 15.96 25.79
C ASP A 20 -31.39 15.60 24.38
N VAL A 21 -31.69 16.59 23.52
CA VAL A 21 -32.26 16.35 22.20
C VAL A 21 -31.17 16.31 21.13
N PRO A 22 -31.02 15.20 20.37
CA PRO A 22 -30.04 15.10 19.31
C PRO A 22 -30.40 16.01 18.13
N PHE A 23 -29.38 16.45 17.39
CA PHE A 23 -29.57 17.13 16.11
C PHE A 23 -29.99 16.13 15.04
N THR A 24 -31.08 16.45 14.35
CA THR A 24 -31.62 15.65 13.25
C THR A 24 -31.51 16.39 11.92
N ASP A 25 -31.57 15.62 10.84
CA ASP A 25 -31.60 16.13 9.47
C ASP A 25 -32.67 17.18 9.19
N GLU A 26 -33.79 17.10 9.90
CA GLU A 26 -34.90 18.02 9.73
C GLU A 26 -34.50 19.45 10.10
N ILE A 27 -33.61 19.63 11.07
CA ILE A 27 -33.29 20.95 11.63
C ILE A 27 -32.10 21.60 10.89
N PHE A 28 -31.68 21.05 9.75
CA PHE A 28 -30.47 21.47 9.03
C PHE A 28 -30.41 22.98 8.76
N TRP A 29 -31.53 23.65 8.49
CA TRP A 29 -31.54 25.11 8.25
C TRP A 29 -31.12 25.97 9.45
N ARG A 30 -31.11 25.45 10.70
CA ARG A 30 -30.70 26.20 11.91
C ARG A 30 -29.20 26.05 12.24
N ARG A 31 -28.46 25.24 11.48
CA ARG A 31 -27.05 24.92 11.78
C ARG A 31 -26.12 26.12 11.72
N ARG A 32 -25.06 26.07 12.54
CA ARG A 32 -23.95 27.03 12.56
C ARG A 32 -22.63 26.28 12.40
N ALA A 33 -21.93 26.60 11.33
CA ALA A 33 -20.62 26.02 11.02
C ALA A 33 -19.52 26.62 11.88
N HIS A 34 -18.46 25.84 12.09
CA HIS A 34 -17.21 26.33 12.64
C HIS A 34 -16.62 27.44 11.73
N PRO A 35 -15.92 28.46 12.28
CA PRO A 35 -15.31 29.54 11.47
C PRO A 35 -14.43 29.04 10.33
N ASN A 36 -13.66 27.98 10.54
CA ASN A 36 -12.79 27.37 9.53
C ASN A 36 -13.58 26.63 8.43
N PHE A 37 -14.85 26.33 8.66
CA PHE A 37 -15.72 25.56 7.75
C PHE A 37 -16.81 26.41 7.08
N LYS A 38 -16.66 27.75 7.09
CA LYS A 38 -17.60 28.67 6.41
C LYS A 38 -17.72 28.40 4.90
N GLN A 39 -16.60 28.08 4.25
CA GLN A 39 -16.62 27.76 2.82
C GLN A 39 -17.40 26.49 2.50
N HIS A 40 -17.35 25.49 3.40
CA HIS A 40 -18.08 24.23 3.25
C HIS A 40 -19.60 24.46 3.30
N ILE A 41 -20.09 25.19 4.31
CA ILE A 41 -21.53 25.49 4.41
C ILE A 41 -22.03 26.37 3.25
N ASP A 42 -21.21 27.26 2.71
CA ASP A 42 -21.57 28.08 1.55
C ASP A 42 -21.65 27.24 0.26
N LEU A 43 -20.80 26.22 0.12
CA LEU A 43 -20.89 25.25 -0.96
C LEU A 43 -22.17 24.41 -0.84
N GLU A 44 -22.48 23.88 0.35
CA GLU A 44 -23.71 23.12 0.61
C GLU A 44 -24.96 23.92 0.21
N LYS A 45 -25.05 25.20 0.63
CA LYS A 45 -26.17 26.09 0.27
C LYS A 45 -26.29 26.28 -1.24
N ARG A 46 -25.16 26.40 -1.95
CA ARG A 46 -25.13 26.52 -3.42
C ARG A 46 -25.69 25.27 -4.07
N VAL A 47 -25.27 24.08 -3.63
CA VAL A 47 -25.74 22.80 -4.16
C VAL A 47 -27.24 22.63 -3.95
N VAL A 48 -27.73 22.88 -2.72
CA VAL A 48 -29.16 22.83 -2.42
C VAL A 48 -29.97 23.82 -3.26
N LYS A 49 -29.45 25.03 -3.50
CA LYS A 49 -30.11 26.04 -4.34
C LYS A 49 -30.21 25.59 -5.80
N MET A 50 -29.15 24.97 -6.35
CA MET A 50 -29.16 24.45 -7.72
C MET A 50 -30.18 23.31 -7.88
N GLY A 51 -30.24 22.37 -6.94
CA GLY A 51 -31.23 21.27 -6.99
C GLY A 51 -32.69 21.70 -6.83
N LYS A 52 -32.94 22.84 -6.18
CA LYS A 52 -34.28 23.45 -6.11
C LYS A 52 -34.69 24.10 -7.42
N THR A 53 -33.73 24.58 -8.21
CA THR A 53 -34.00 25.33 -9.43
C THR A 53 -34.46 24.42 -10.57
N ASN A 54 -33.81 23.26 -10.77
CA ASN A 54 -34.13 22.33 -11.86
C ASN A 54 -33.94 20.85 -11.46
N ARG A 55 -34.85 20.29 -10.66
CA ARG A 55 -34.74 18.90 -10.15
C ARG A 55 -34.76 17.83 -11.26
N THR A 56 -35.46 18.07 -12.37
CA THR A 56 -35.60 17.11 -13.47
C THR A 56 -34.34 16.98 -14.33
N MET A 57 -33.55 18.05 -14.45
CA MET A 57 -32.31 18.07 -15.22
C MET A 57 -31.10 17.75 -14.33
N PHE A 58 -31.14 18.16 -13.06
CA PHE A 58 -30.00 18.04 -12.15
C PHE A 58 -30.46 17.78 -10.71
N SER A 59 -30.58 16.50 -10.34
CA SER A 59 -30.78 16.09 -8.95
C SER A 59 -29.52 16.32 -8.14
N THR A 60 -29.64 17.08 -7.04
CA THR A 60 -28.53 17.35 -6.11
C THR A 60 -28.84 16.82 -4.72
N TYR A 61 -27.87 16.19 -4.08
CA TYR A 61 -27.94 15.75 -2.69
C TYR A 61 -26.75 16.27 -1.90
N VAL A 62 -26.95 16.53 -0.62
CA VAL A 62 -25.90 16.85 0.35
C VAL A 62 -25.96 15.77 1.42
N VAL A 63 -24.88 15.01 1.57
CA VAL A 63 -24.72 13.99 2.60
C VAL A 63 -23.69 14.50 3.58
N ALA A 64 -24.10 14.90 4.77
CA ALA A 64 -23.19 15.32 5.84
C ALA A 64 -22.70 14.09 6.59
N SER A 65 -21.42 13.76 6.40
CA SER A 65 -20.78 12.64 7.09
C SER A 65 -20.27 13.04 8.46
N GLY A 66 -20.43 12.14 9.44
CA GLY A 66 -19.69 12.16 10.70
C GLY A 66 -18.18 12.03 10.48
N LEU A 67 -17.42 12.03 11.57
CA LEU A 67 -15.98 11.77 11.50
C LEU A 67 -15.74 10.34 10.99
N GLN A 68 -14.98 10.23 9.91
CA GLN A 68 -14.82 8.98 9.19
C GLN A 68 -13.75 8.10 9.83
N TYR A 69 -14.03 6.80 9.92
CA TYR A 69 -13.06 5.78 10.35
C TYR A 69 -13.16 4.51 9.48
N GLY A 70 -12.11 3.68 9.51
CA GLY A 70 -12.06 2.39 8.82
C GLY A 70 -11.36 2.42 7.46
N LEU A 71 -10.75 1.29 7.07
CA LEU A 71 -9.85 1.15 5.91
C LEU A 71 -8.70 2.19 5.87
N GLY A 72 -8.33 2.68 7.04
CA GLY A 72 -7.42 3.79 7.25
C GLY A 72 -7.81 4.54 8.51
N GLU A 73 -6.83 5.09 9.20
CA GLU A 73 -7.04 5.97 10.34
C GLU A 73 -6.78 7.39 9.84
N GLN A 74 -7.83 8.21 9.72
CA GLN A 74 -7.71 9.63 9.34
C GLN A 74 -7.45 10.46 10.61
N LEU A 75 -8.52 10.99 11.21
CA LEU A 75 -8.46 11.83 12.41
C LEU A 75 -7.94 11.08 13.65
N PHE A 76 -8.15 9.76 13.70
CA PHE A 76 -7.72 8.94 14.82
C PHE A 76 -6.29 8.41 14.67
N HIS A 77 -5.63 8.65 13.53
CA HIS A 77 -4.30 8.14 13.23
C HIS A 77 -3.29 8.40 14.33
N PHE A 78 -3.20 9.64 14.81
CA PHE A 78 -2.28 10.02 15.88
C PHE A 78 -2.44 9.14 17.12
N PHE A 79 -3.68 8.86 17.54
CA PHE A 79 -3.95 8.06 18.73
C PHE A 79 -3.62 6.59 18.51
N PHE A 80 -3.96 6.04 17.35
CA PHE A 80 -3.61 4.67 16.99
C PHE A 80 -2.09 4.49 16.87
N LYS A 81 -1.38 5.43 16.23
CA LYS A 81 0.08 5.48 16.14
C LYS A 81 0.73 5.50 17.51
N THR A 82 0.28 6.42 18.37
CA THR A 82 0.82 6.59 19.72
C THR A 82 0.60 5.33 20.56
N SER A 83 -0.59 4.72 20.45
CA SER A 83 -0.93 3.45 21.12
C SER A 83 -0.04 2.32 20.62
N TRP A 84 0.07 2.18 19.30
CA TRP A 84 0.82 1.12 18.64
C TRP A 84 2.31 1.18 18.94
N LEU A 85 2.90 2.37 18.94
CA LEU A 85 4.33 2.54 19.22
C LEU A 85 4.66 2.30 20.70
N GLY A 86 3.67 2.38 21.60
CA GLY A 86 3.84 2.11 23.03
C GLY A 86 4.85 3.03 23.73
N GLN A 87 5.19 4.17 23.13
CA GLN A 87 6.18 5.13 23.67
C GLN A 87 5.64 5.85 24.91
N GLU A 88 4.32 6.03 24.98
CA GLU A 88 3.63 6.63 26.12
C GLU A 88 2.84 5.55 26.88
N GLN A 89 2.93 5.57 28.22
CA GLN A 89 2.17 4.65 29.07
C GLN A 89 0.67 4.99 29.15
N GLU A 90 0.28 6.18 28.69
CA GLU A 90 -1.09 6.69 28.75
C GLU A 90 -1.36 7.52 27.49
N ILE A 91 -2.50 7.31 26.82
CA ILE A 91 -2.87 8.11 25.64
C ILE A 91 -3.39 9.48 26.07
N PRO A 92 -2.95 10.59 25.45
CA PRO A 92 -3.46 11.91 25.77
C PRO A 92 -4.90 12.10 25.24
N VAL A 93 -5.82 12.41 26.15
CA VAL A 93 -7.17 12.91 25.86
C VAL A 93 -7.13 14.42 26.00
N PHE A 94 -7.30 15.15 24.91
CA PHE A 94 -7.26 16.61 24.95
C PHE A 94 -8.58 17.17 25.47
N GLY A 95 -8.52 17.97 26.54
CA GLY A 95 -9.67 18.52 27.24
C GLY A 95 -10.30 17.53 28.23
N ASP A 96 -11.58 17.74 28.54
CA ASP A 96 -12.30 16.95 29.53
C ASP A 96 -12.71 15.55 29.02
N GLY A 97 -12.67 15.35 27.70
CA GLY A 97 -13.02 14.08 27.03
C GLY A 97 -14.52 13.77 26.99
N SER A 98 -15.36 14.62 27.59
CA SER A 98 -16.82 14.45 27.66
C SER A 98 -17.57 14.89 26.40
N ASN A 99 -16.85 15.27 25.35
CA ASN A 99 -17.45 15.69 24.09
C ASN A 99 -17.91 14.47 23.28
N ILE A 100 -19.13 14.56 22.75
CA ILE A 100 -19.72 13.50 21.92
C ILE A 100 -19.29 13.72 20.47
N VAL A 101 -18.62 12.73 19.92
CA VAL A 101 -18.04 12.78 18.58
C VAL A 101 -18.88 11.90 17.64
N PRO A 102 -19.64 12.49 16.69
CA PRO A 102 -20.40 11.70 15.75
C PRO A 102 -19.47 11.07 14.71
N THR A 103 -19.46 9.74 14.63
CA THR A 103 -18.57 8.98 13.74
C THR A 103 -19.36 8.24 12.64
N ILE A 104 -18.68 7.83 11.58
CA ILE A 104 -19.20 6.89 10.58
C ILE A 104 -18.10 6.02 9.96
N HIS A 105 -18.37 4.73 9.80
CA HIS A 105 -17.45 3.83 9.10
C HIS A 105 -17.45 4.10 7.58
N ILE A 106 -16.28 4.05 6.92
CA ILE A 106 -16.14 4.37 5.50
C ILE A 106 -16.99 3.47 4.58
N ARG A 107 -17.14 2.19 4.92
CA ARG A 107 -18.01 1.28 4.14
C ARG A 107 -19.48 1.59 4.33
N ASP A 108 -19.88 2.01 5.52
CA ASP A 108 -21.27 2.39 5.78
C ASP A 108 -21.61 3.70 5.07
N LEU A 109 -20.70 4.67 5.07
CA LEU A 109 -20.83 5.89 4.26
C LEU A 109 -20.97 5.56 2.76
N ALA A 110 -20.16 4.63 2.24
CA ALA A 110 -20.26 4.17 0.86
C ALA A 110 -21.62 3.52 0.57
N SER A 111 -22.12 2.67 1.47
CA SER A 111 -23.45 2.06 1.39
C SER A 111 -24.56 3.11 1.41
N VAL A 112 -24.45 4.15 2.24
CA VAL A 112 -25.40 5.27 2.25
C VAL A 112 -25.40 5.99 0.91
N ILE A 113 -24.23 6.31 0.35
CA ILE A 113 -24.12 6.97 -0.95
C ILE A 113 -24.72 6.10 -2.06
N GLN A 114 -24.43 4.80 -2.06
CA GLN A 114 -25.02 3.86 -3.01
C GLN A 114 -26.55 3.84 -2.92
N ASN A 115 -27.10 3.79 -1.71
CA ASN A 115 -28.55 3.82 -1.49
C ASN A 115 -29.19 5.12 -2.00
N VAL A 116 -28.53 6.26 -1.81
CA VAL A 116 -28.97 7.56 -2.35
C VAL A 116 -28.97 7.55 -3.88
N ILE A 117 -27.97 6.92 -4.50
CA ILE A 117 -27.88 6.77 -5.96
C ILE A 117 -29.06 5.95 -6.50
N GLU A 118 -29.38 4.85 -5.83
CA GLU A 118 -30.40 3.88 -6.26
C GLU A 118 -31.83 4.41 -6.06
N HIS A 119 -32.16 4.92 -4.88
CA HIS A 119 -33.55 5.27 -4.54
C HIS A 119 -33.89 6.75 -4.77
N GLN A 120 -32.89 7.62 -4.91
CA GLN A 120 -33.05 9.06 -5.17
C GLN A 120 -34.10 9.72 -4.26
N PRO A 121 -33.84 9.79 -2.94
CA PRO A 121 -34.82 10.20 -1.95
C PRO A 121 -35.36 11.62 -2.19
N LYS A 122 -36.54 11.91 -1.64
CA LYS A 122 -37.12 13.27 -1.70
C LYS A 122 -36.26 14.33 -0.99
N PRO A 123 -35.78 14.13 0.26
CA PRO A 123 -34.94 15.12 0.94
C PRO A 123 -33.61 15.36 0.21
N TYR A 124 -33.19 16.64 0.18
CA TYR A 124 -31.93 17.07 -0.44
C TYR A 124 -30.74 16.98 0.52
N TYR A 125 -30.99 16.88 1.83
CA TYR A 125 -30.00 16.87 2.88
C TYR A 125 -30.19 15.60 3.72
N LEU A 126 -29.09 14.87 3.92
CA LEU A 126 -29.02 13.61 4.64
C LEU A 126 -27.81 13.65 5.56
N LEU A 127 -27.95 13.09 6.76
CA LEU A 127 -26.90 12.97 7.75
C LEU A 127 -26.49 11.51 7.81
N ALA A 128 -25.20 11.25 7.66
CA ALA A 128 -24.62 9.93 7.70
C ALA A 128 -23.73 9.84 8.94
N VAL A 129 -24.33 9.37 10.03
CA VAL A 129 -23.69 9.12 11.33
C VAL A 129 -24.18 7.77 11.86
N ASP A 130 -23.31 7.09 12.61
CA ASP A 130 -23.66 5.84 13.29
C ASP A 130 -24.67 6.12 14.42
N SER A 131 -25.30 5.07 14.96
CA SER A 131 -26.23 5.22 16.08
C SER A 131 -25.52 5.45 17.43
N SER A 132 -24.19 5.38 17.44
CA SER A 132 -23.38 5.54 18.64
C SER A 132 -23.25 7.01 19.06
N ASN A 133 -23.29 7.27 20.37
CA ASN A 133 -23.06 8.59 20.95
C ASN A 133 -21.86 8.54 21.90
N ASN A 134 -20.78 7.93 21.44
CA ASN A 134 -19.58 7.71 22.24
C ASN A 134 -18.87 9.05 22.51
N THR A 135 -18.37 9.19 23.73
CA THR A 135 -17.51 10.30 24.11
C THR A 135 -16.09 10.10 23.57
N MET A 136 -15.35 11.20 23.41
CA MET A 136 -13.93 11.12 23.00
C MET A 136 -13.10 10.28 23.98
N GLU A 137 -13.38 10.36 25.29
CA GLU A 137 -12.73 9.53 26.30
C GLU A 137 -13.01 8.04 26.11
N GLU A 138 -14.26 7.65 25.83
CA GLU A 138 -14.63 6.25 25.57
C GLU A 138 -13.97 5.71 24.30
N ILE A 139 -13.93 6.49 23.22
CA ILE A 139 -13.26 6.11 21.97
C ILE A 139 -11.76 5.88 22.24
N LEU A 140 -11.08 6.85 22.86
CA LEU A 140 -9.65 6.74 23.13
C LEU A 140 -9.33 5.64 24.14
N LYS A 141 -10.20 5.41 25.12
CA LYS A 141 -10.06 4.28 26.03
C LYS A 141 -10.19 2.95 25.30
N ALA A 142 -11.15 2.82 24.36
CA ALA A 142 -11.27 1.63 23.53
C ALA A 142 -10.01 1.39 22.68
N VAL A 143 -9.48 2.45 22.04
CA VAL A 143 -8.20 2.36 21.30
C VAL A 143 -7.05 1.94 22.22
N SER A 144 -6.95 2.54 23.41
CA SER A 144 -5.93 2.21 24.41
C SER A 144 -6.04 0.77 24.89
N SER A 145 -7.25 0.28 25.13
CA SER A 145 -7.48 -1.09 25.59
C SER A 145 -7.20 -2.13 24.52
N SER A 146 -7.43 -1.80 23.24
CA SER A 146 -7.22 -2.74 22.13
C SER A 146 -5.77 -2.77 21.62
N LEU A 147 -5.09 -1.63 21.55
CA LEU A 147 -3.75 -1.51 20.95
C LEU A 147 -2.64 -1.16 21.94
N GLY A 148 -2.99 -0.65 23.11
CA GLY A 148 -2.05 -0.09 24.07
C GLY A 148 -2.24 -0.61 25.50
N PRO A 149 -1.78 0.15 26.51
CA PRO A 149 -1.80 -0.24 27.91
C PRO A 149 -3.17 -0.05 28.61
N GLY A 150 -4.21 0.38 27.88
CA GLY A 150 -5.56 0.57 28.43
C GLY A 150 -5.75 1.83 29.28
N ARG A 151 -4.73 2.69 29.41
CA ARG A 151 -4.77 3.93 30.21
C ARG A 151 -4.87 5.16 29.33
N VAL A 152 -5.58 6.16 29.83
CA VAL A 152 -5.80 7.46 29.18
C VAL A 152 -5.53 8.58 30.17
N GLN A 153 -4.95 9.68 29.69
CA GLN A 153 -4.58 10.83 30.50
C GLN A 153 -5.19 12.11 29.94
N LYS A 154 -5.93 12.84 30.78
CA LYS A 154 -6.50 14.14 30.38
C LYS A 154 -5.40 15.19 30.33
N ARG A 155 -5.28 15.88 29.20
CA ARG A 155 -4.34 16.96 28.96
C ARG A 155 -5.09 18.25 28.63
N PRO A 156 -4.55 19.42 29.01
CA PRO A 156 -5.15 20.69 28.60
C PRO A 156 -5.19 20.79 27.07
N PHE A 157 -6.22 21.47 26.54
CA PHE A 157 -6.44 21.52 25.10
C PHE A 157 -5.33 22.30 24.37
N GLU A 158 -4.60 23.18 25.06
CA GLU A 158 -3.47 23.92 24.51
C GLU A 158 -2.32 23.00 24.11
N GLU A 159 -2.13 21.87 24.82
CA GLU A 159 -1.11 20.87 24.48
C GLU A 159 -1.41 20.17 23.15
N ALA A 160 -2.68 20.10 22.74
CA ALA A 160 -3.05 19.52 21.45
C ALA A 160 -2.44 20.29 20.27
N TYR A 161 -2.28 21.61 20.38
CA TYR A 161 -1.69 22.46 19.33
C TYR A 161 -0.16 22.33 19.25
N LEU A 162 0.47 21.73 20.26
CA LEU A 162 1.92 21.47 20.26
C LEU A 162 2.26 20.17 19.50
N THR A 163 1.27 19.31 19.28
CA THR A 163 1.42 18.05 18.56
C THR A 163 1.59 18.33 17.07
N GLN A 164 2.82 18.15 16.55
CA GLN A 164 3.14 18.42 15.14
C GLN A 164 2.37 17.54 14.14
N GLU A 165 1.85 16.40 14.60
CA GLU A 165 1.13 15.43 13.76
C GLU A 165 -0.35 15.80 13.51
N LEU A 166 -0.94 16.69 14.31
CA LEU A 166 -2.35 17.10 14.18
C LEU A 166 -2.46 18.50 13.54
N SER A 167 -3.28 18.65 12.50
CA SER A 167 -3.62 19.96 11.95
C SER A 167 -4.71 20.65 12.74
N VAL A 168 -4.80 21.98 12.62
CA VAL A 168 -5.83 22.80 13.28
C VAL A 168 -7.24 22.33 12.94
N MET A 169 -7.49 21.92 11.70
CA MET A 169 -8.83 21.46 11.28
C MET A 169 -9.20 20.10 11.88
N GLU A 170 -8.22 19.21 12.02
CA GLU A 170 -8.42 17.89 12.63
C GLU A 170 -8.67 18.05 14.13
N MET A 171 -7.89 18.91 14.79
CA MET A 171 -8.12 19.28 16.19
C MET A 171 -9.52 19.88 16.42
N ASP A 172 -9.93 20.85 15.61
CA ASP A 172 -11.27 21.42 15.70
C ASP A 172 -12.36 20.34 15.54
N SER A 173 -12.09 19.33 14.72
CA SER A 173 -13.00 18.21 14.48
C SER A 173 -13.06 17.24 15.67
N LEU A 174 -11.93 16.99 16.34
CA LEU A 174 -11.87 16.18 17.55
C LEU A 174 -12.54 16.85 18.76
N LEU A 175 -12.58 18.18 18.79
CA LEU A 175 -13.24 18.98 19.85
C LEU A 175 -14.75 19.15 19.63
N VAL A 176 -15.29 18.57 18.56
CA VAL A 176 -16.72 18.68 18.28
C VAL A 176 -17.52 18.00 19.41
N ASN A 177 -18.61 18.63 19.80
CA ASN A 177 -19.55 18.09 20.78
C ASN A 177 -20.97 18.15 20.20
N LEU A 178 -21.32 17.13 19.43
CA LEU A 178 -22.59 17.06 18.72
C LEU A 178 -23.21 15.68 18.92
N ARG A 179 -24.38 15.66 19.57
CA ARG A 179 -25.25 14.50 19.60
C ARG A 179 -26.13 14.54 18.36
N MET A 180 -26.03 13.54 17.48
CA MET A 180 -26.67 13.56 16.16
C MET A 180 -27.43 12.27 15.89
N GLU A 181 -28.52 12.35 15.12
CA GLU A 181 -29.27 11.17 14.71
C GLU A 181 -29.74 11.28 13.24
N ALA A 182 -29.41 10.26 12.45
CA ALA A 182 -29.74 10.13 11.04
C ALA A 182 -31.17 9.58 10.81
N VAL A 183 -32.19 10.37 11.14
CA VAL A 183 -33.61 9.95 11.04
C VAL A 183 -33.99 9.59 9.60
N HIS A 184 -33.61 10.44 8.63
CA HIS A 184 -33.97 10.19 7.23
C HIS A 184 -33.34 8.91 6.68
N LEU A 185 -32.15 8.51 7.14
CA LEU A 185 -31.53 7.28 6.68
C LEU A 185 -32.27 6.05 7.19
N LYS A 186 -32.64 6.04 8.49
CA LYS A 186 -33.38 4.95 9.12
C LYS A 186 -34.78 4.76 8.52
N GLU A 187 -35.44 5.85 8.14
CA GLU A 187 -36.81 5.79 7.59
C GLU A 187 -36.86 5.48 6.09
N LEU A 188 -35.89 5.97 5.32
CA LEU A 188 -35.95 5.91 3.85
C LEU A 188 -35.24 4.69 3.27
N PHE A 189 -34.34 4.05 4.00
CA PHE A 189 -33.48 2.99 3.48
C PHE A 189 -33.41 1.78 4.41
N SER A 190 -33.36 0.58 3.81
CA SER A 190 -32.97 -0.65 4.48
C SER A 190 -31.49 -0.91 4.25
N ILE A 191 -30.62 -0.20 4.99
CA ILE A 191 -29.17 -0.32 4.84
C ILE A 191 -28.66 -1.49 5.68
N ASN A 192 -27.81 -2.33 5.09
CA ASN A 192 -27.03 -3.32 5.83
C ASN A 192 -25.80 -2.62 6.42
N TRP A 193 -25.93 -2.16 7.66
CA TRP A 193 -24.85 -1.52 8.39
C TRP A 193 -23.80 -2.54 8.84
N LEU A 194 -22.53 -2.20 8.67
CA LEU A 194 -21.41 -2.96 9.22
C LEU A 194 -21.18 -2.56 10.69
N CYS A 195 -21.17 -1.26 10.98
CA CYS A 195 -20.84 -0.71 12.29
C CYS A 195 -21.96 0.19 12.83
N GLU A 196 -23.21 -0.28 12.85
CA GLU A 196 -24.35 0.52 13.32
C GLU A 196 -24.18 1.00 14.78
N SER A 197 -23.59 0.15 15.63
CA SER A 197 -23.31 0.45 17.04
C SER A 197 -22.04 1.29 17.25
N GLY A 198 -21.36 1.67 16.17
CA GLY A 198 -20.24 2.60 16.13
C GLY A 198 -18.87 2.00 16.42
N LEU A 199 -17.89 2.89 16.56
CA LEU A 199 -16.47 2.54 16.62
C LEU A 199 -16.07 1.73 17.88
N VAL A 200 -16.62 2.06 19.05
CA VAL A 200 -16.22 1.46 20.33
C VAL A 200 -16.54 -0.04 20.38
N GLU A 201 -17.74 -0.44 19.98
CA GLU A 201 -18.15 -1.85 19.98
C GLU A 201 -17.48 -2.66 18.86
N ASN A 202 -17.15 -2.01 17.74
CA ASN A 202 -16.58 -2.66 16.56
C ASN A 202 -15.06 -2.44 16.41
N MET A 203 -14.38 -2.03 17.49
CA MET A 203 -12.96 -1.68 17.46
C MET A 203 -12.08 -2.83 16.94
N GLU A 204 -12.33 -4.06 17.41
CA GLU A 204 -11.58 -5.25 16.99
C GLU A 204 -11.71 -5.50 15.48
N LEU A 205 -12.91 -5.33 14.92
CA LEU A 205 -13.15 -5.48 13.49
C LEU A 205 -12.39 -4.41 12.70
N VAL A 206 -12.43 -3.15 13.16
CA VAL A 206 -11.73 -2.02 12.50
C VAL A 206 -10.22 -2.26 12.50
N ILE A 207 -9.65 -2.71 13.63
CA ILE A 207 -8.22 -3.05 13.74
C ILE A 207 -7.88 -4.21 12.79
N CYS A 208 -8.66 -5.29 12.80
CA CYS A 208 -8.42 -6.44 11.93
C CYS A 208 -8.48 -6.05 10.45
N GLU A 209 -9.44 -5.22 10.05
CA GLU A 209 -9.56 -4.73 8.67
C GLU A 209 -8.41 -3.80 8.27
N HIS A 210 -7.99 -2.90 9.16
CA HIS A 210 -6.96 -1.91 8.88
C HIS A 210 -5.56 -2.52 8.78
N TYR A 211 -5.16 -3.26 9.83
CA TYR A 211 -3.84 -3.88 9.90
C TYR A 211 -3.75 -5.19 9.11
N LYS A 212 -4.87 -5.66 8.55
CA LYS A 212 -4.97 -6.92 7.81
C LYS A 212 -4.34 -8.07 8.61
N LEU A 213 -4.69 -8.13 9.89
CA LEU A 213 -4.20 -9.17 10.78
C LEU A 213 -4.82 -10.50 10.35
N HIS A 214 -3.98 -11.40 9.85
CA HIS A 214 -4.41 -12.74 9.45
C HIS A 214 -4.40 -13.65 10.68
N HIS A 215 -5.46 -13.56 11.49
CA HIS A 215 -5.71 -14.55 12.53
C HIS A 215 -6.32 -15.80 11.89
N ILE A 216 -5.60 -16.91 11.95
CA ILE A 216 -5.96 -18.17 11.31
C ILE A 216 -6.38 -19.15 12.40
N THR A 217 -7.68 -19.41 12.49
CA THR A 217 -8.23 -20.50 13.29
C THR A 217 -8.73 -21.62 12.39
N LEU A 218 -8.80 -22.85 12.93
CA LEU A 218 -9.39 -23.98 12.20
C LEU A 218 -10.87 -23.74 11.85
N LYS A 219 -11.63 -23.13 12.76
CA LYS A 219 -13.06 -22.85 12.52
C LYS A 219 -13.24 -21.89 11.35
N ASP A 220 -12.44 -20.82 11.29
CA ASP A 220 -12.55 -19.80 10.24
C ASP A 220 -12.06 -20.31 8.89
N THR A 221 -10.95 -21.06 8.86
CA THR A 221 -10.44 -21.65 7.61
C THR A 221 -11.40 -22.67 7.02
N ILE A 222 -12.00 -23.52 7.85
CA ILE A 222 -13.05 -24.45 7.41
C ILE A 222 -14.28 -23.67 6.92
N SER A 223 -14.73 -22.64 7.63
CA SER A 223 -15.89 -21.85 7.22
C SER A 223 -15.67 -21.11 5.90
N GLN A 224 -14.48 -20.51 5.72
CA GLN A 224 -14.10 -19.82 4.48
C GLN A 224 -13.94 -20.77 3.30
N THR A 225 -13.30 -21.93 3.50
CA THR A 225 -13.17 -22.95 2.44
C THR A 225 -14.51 -23.55 2.07
N ILE A 226 -15.41 -23.80 3.03
CA ILE A 226 -16.78 -24.21 2.75
C ILE A 226 -17.50 -23.12 1.94
N ALA A 227 -17.42 -21.85 2.32
CA ALA A 227 -18.04 -20.75 1.57
C ALA A 227 -17.51 -20.68 0.12
N GLN A 228 -16.21 -20.85 -0.08
CA GLN A 228 -15.60 -20.93 -1.40
C GLN A 228 -16.08 -22.17 -2.18
N LEU A 229 -16.11 -23.35 -1.58
CA LEU A 229 -16.57 -24.59 -2.23
C LEU A 229 -18.07 -24.58 -2.56
N VAL A 230 -18.89 -23.92 -1.74
CA VAL A 230 -20.32 -23.73 -1.96
C VAL A 230 -20.57 -22.75 -3.12
N SER A 231 -19.70 -21.76 -3.33
CA SER A 231 -19.77 -20.88 -4.50
C SER A 231 -19.42 -21.60 -5.82
N PHE A 232 -18.69 -22.72 -5.75
CA PHE A 232 -18.26 -23.53 -6.90
C PHE A 232 -19.11 -24.78 -7.17
N SER A 233 -19.97 -25.21 -6.24
CA SER A 233 -20.73 -26.46 -6.41
C SER A 233 -22.19 -26.36 -5.99
N SER A 234 -23.07 -26.31 -6.99
CA SER A 234 -24.48 -26.68 -6.83
C SER A 234 -24.57 -28.20 -6.64
N GLY A 235 -24.57 -28.63 -5.38
CA GLY A 235 -25.03 -29.96 -4.97
C GLY A 235 -23.96 -30.90 -4.44
N LYS A 236 -23.81 -30.95 -3.11
CA LYS A 236 -24.11 -32.12 -2.26
C LYS A 236 -23.68 -31.81 -0.83
N GLN A 237 -24.68 -31.74 0.03
CA GLN A 237 -24.55 -31.54 1.46
C GLN A 237 -24.25 -32.90 2.11
N THR A 238 -23.01 -33.14 2.54
CA THR A 238 -22.73 -34.23 3.50
C THR A 238 -21.38 -34.06 4.22
N CYS A 239 -21.47 -34.17 5.56
CA CYS A 239 -20.44 -34.58 6.51
C CYS A 239 -19.35 -33.58 6.93
N ALA A 240 -19.72 -32.69 7.85
CA ALA A 240 -18.81 -31.82 8.61
C ALA A 240 -18.07 -32.52 9.79
N SER A 241 -18.27 -33.81 10.00
CA SER A 241 -17.82 -34.49 11.24
C SER A 241 -16.60 -35.40 11.11
N LEU A 242 -16.02 -35.57 9.91
CA LEU A 242 -14.85 -36.43 9.66
C LEU A 242 -14.00 -35.84 8.51
N LEU A 243 -13.55 -34.59 8.65
CA LEU A 243 -12.40 -34.14 7.86
C LEU A 243 -11.19 -34.90 8.40
N GLU A 244 -10.67 -35.85 7.61
CA GLU A 244 -9.44 -36.55 7.93
C GLU A 244 -8.31 -35.53 8.18
N ASP A 245 -7.49 -35.78 9.20
CA ASP A 245 -6.44 -34.85 9.65
C ASP A 245 -5.54 -34.34 8.51
N HIS A 246 -5.30 -35.17 7.50
CA HIS A 246 -4.53 -34.82 6.29
C HIS A 246 -5.17 -33.70 5.45
N LEU A 247 -6.50 -33.64 5.37
CA LEU A 247 -7.22 -32.58 4.64
C LEU A 247 -7.14 -31.26 5.39
N LEU A 248 -7.17 -31.30 6.73
CA LEU A 248 -7.04 -30.11 7.58
C LEU A 248 -5.64 -29.50 7.42
N VAL A 249 -4.59 -30.33 7.50
CA VAL A 249 -3.21 -29.89 7.27
C VAL A 249 -3.09 -29.21 5.92
N LYS A 250 -3.64 -29.82 4.86
CA LYS A 250 -3.60 -29.26 3.50
C LYS A 250 -4.31 -27.91 3.38
N VAL A 251 -5.52 -27.79 3.94
CA VAL A 251 -6.29 -26.53 3.89
C VAL A 251 -5.56 -25.39 4.61
N VAL A 252 -5.01 -25.67 5.81
CA VAL A 252 -4.23 -24.69 6.57
C VAL A 252 -2.96 -24.33 5.81
N LYS A 253 -2.25 -25.31 5.23
CA LYS A 253 -1.04 -25.08 4.43
C LYS A 253 -1.31 -24.18 3.23
N ASP A 254 -2.38 -24.43 2.48
CA ASP A 254 -2.78 -23.61 1.34
C ASP A 254 -3.09 -22.17 1.77
N ARG A 255 -3.71 -21.99 2.95
CA ARG A 255 -3.97 -20.66 3.51
C ARG A 255 -2.68 -19.94 3.89
N LEU A 256 -1.74 -20.62 4.55
CA LEU A 256 -0.44 -20.04 4.94
C LEU A 256 0.41 -19.68 3.71
N MET A 257 0.30 -20.45 2.63
CA MET A 257 1.00 -20.18 1.37
C MET A 257 0.39 -19.03 0.55
N SER A 258 -0.75 -18.48 0.96
CA SER A 258 -1.38 -17.35 0.29
C SER A 258 -0.53 -16.07 0.37
N ASN A 259 -0.60 -15.23 -0.66
CA ASN A 259 0.17 -13.98 -0.73
C ASN A 259 -0.05 -13.05 0.49
N PRO A 260 -1.27 -12.88 1.05
CA PRO A 260 -1.46 -12.05 2.22
C PRO A 260 -0.69 -12.55 3.45
N CYS A 261 -0.75 -13.84 3.75
CA CYS A 261 -0.05 -14.43 4.90
C CYS A 261 1.48 -14.35 4.74
N ARG A 262 1.98 -14.52 3.50
CA ARG A 262 3.42 -14.43 3.18
C ARG A 262 3.97 -13.01 3.22
N ASN A 263 3.16 -12.02 2.84
CA ASN A 263 3.61 -10.63 2.73
C ASN A 263 3.36 -9.81 4.01
N GLN A 264 2.34 -10.17 4.80
CA GLN A 264 1.88 -9.40 5.97
C GLN A 264 1.99 -10.18 7.29
N GLY A 265 2.40 -11.45 7.25
CA GLY A 265 2.48 -12.31 8.42
C GLY A 265 1.13 -12.95 8.76
N PHE A 266 1.14 -13.85 9.75
CA PHE A 266 -0.04 -14.56 10.24
C PHE A 266 0.11 -14.89 11.73
N VAL A 267 -1.03 -15.05 12.41
CA VAL A 267 -1.12 -15.62 13.76
C VAL A 267 -1.91 -16.90 13.64
N LEU A 268 -1.27 -18.03 13.93
CA LEU A 268 -1.91 -19.35 13.87
C LEU A 268 -2.33 -19.76 15.29
N ASP A 269 -3.63 -19.96 15.50
CA ASP A 269 -4.19 -20.35 16.80
C ASP A 269 -4.85 -21.74 16.75
N GLY A 270 -4.56 -22.55 17.78
CA GLY A 270 -5.23 -23.83 18.02
C GLY A 270 -4.84 -25.00 17.09
N PHE A 271 -3.80 -24.83 16.26
CA PHE A 271 -3.26 -25.85 15.35
C PHE A 271 -1.77 -25.56 15.06
N PRO A 272 -0.90 -26.55 14.86
CA PRO A 272 -1.07 -28.02 14.96
C PRO A 272 -1.23 -28.52 16.40
N LYS A 273 -1.77 -29.74 16.59
CA LYS A 273 -2.01 -30.34 17.93
C LYS A 273 -1.13 -31.56 18.24
N THR A 274 -0.48 -32.13 17.24
CA THR A 274 0.42 -33.27 17.37
C THR A 274 1.70 -33.01 16.59
N TYR A 275 2.79 -33.70 16.97
CA TYR A 275 4.07 -33.62 16.26
C TYR A 275 3.93 -33.99 14.78
N GLU A 276 3.17 -35.05 14.46
CA GLU A 276 2.93 -35.47 13.07
C GLU A 276 2.26 -34.38 12.23
N GLN A 277 1.27 -33.68 12.79
CA GLN A 277 0.58 -32.58 12.12
C GLN A 277 1.52 -31.39 11.89
N ALA A 278 2.34 -31.05 12.89
CA ALA A 278 3.34 -29.98 12.75
C ALA A 278 4.35 -30.32 11.66
N LYS A 279 4.85 -31.55 11.66
CA LYS A 279 5.76 -32.08 10.65
C LYS A 279 5.14 -31.98 9.25
N GLU A 280 3.93 -32.48 9.03
CA GLU A 280 3.28 -32.46 7.70
C GLU A 280 3.00 -31.02 7.22
N LEU A 281 2.59 -30.12 8.13
CA LEU A 281 2.27 -28.73 7.83
C LEU A 281 3.51 -27.97 7.34
N PHE A 282 4.61 -28.04 8.10
CA PHE A 282 5.83 -27.28 7.83
C PHE A 282 6.85 -28.00 6.95
N TYR A 283 6.65 -29.28 6.63
CA TYR A 283 7.50 -30.01 5.70
C TYR A 283 7.48 -29.43 4.27
N SER A 284 8.63 -29.37 3.62
CA SER A 284 8.78 -29.00 2.20
C SER A 284 9.89 -29.80 1.54
N GLU A 285 9.58 -30.41 0.39
CA GLU A 285 10.53 -31.18 -0.42
C GLU A 285 11.47 -30.29 -1.27
N GLU A 286 11.31 -28.97 -1.22
CA GLU A 286 12.13 -28.03 -2.01
C GLU A 286 13.48 -27.74 -1.36
N GLN A 287 14.43 -28.68 -1.44
CA GLN A 287 15.89 -28.44 -1.58
C GLN A 287 16.65 -29.78 -1.70
N GLU A 288 16.70 -30.37 -2.89
CA GLU A 288 17.87 -31.16 -3.27
C GLU A 288 18.97 -30.19 -3.72
N SER A 289 19.81 -29.74 -2.79
CA SER A 289 21.13 -29.21 -3.14
C SER A 289 22.08 -30.39 -3.39
N GLU A 290 22.79 -30.38 -4.52
CA GLU A 290 23.73 -31.42 -4.97
C GLU A 290 24.95 -31.70 -4.05
N ASP A 291 25.07 -31.07 -2.89
CA ASP A 291 26.20 -31.28 -1.98
C ASP A 291 25.82 -32.14 -0.76
N GLY A 292 26.23 -33.41 -0.82
CA GLY A 292 25.98 -34.45 0.17
C GLY A 292 26.74 -34.29 1.49
N THR A 293 26.47 -33.22 2.25
CA THR A 293 26.89 -33.14 3.66
C THR A 293 25.82 -32.47 4.53
N SER A 294 25.46 -33.20 5.60
CA SER A 294 24.57 -32.86 6.73
C SER A 294 23.05 -33.03 6.48
N GLN A 295 22.48 -34.06 7.10
CA GLN A 295 21.03 -34.15 7.37
C GLN A 295 20.61 -32.96 8.24
N ILE A 296 20.09 -31.90 7.62
CA ILE A 296 19.42 -30.80 8.35
C ILE A 296 18.14 -30.46 7.56
N SER A 297 17.06 -31.15 7.95
CA SER A 297 15.71 -30.59 8.11
C SER A 297 15.05 -29.93 6.86
N SER A 298 14.32 -30.72 6.06
CA SER A 298 13.56 -30.29 4.87
C SER A 298 12.24 -29.55 5.23
N PHE A 299 12.34 -28.31 5.70
CA PHE A 299 11.19 -27.52 6.16
C PHE A 299 11.02 -26.20 5.41
N SER A 300 9.78 -25.72 5.33
CA SER A 300 9.41 -24.54 4.57
C SER A 300 9.78 -23.26 5.29
N ARG A 301 10.88 -22.61 4.87
CA ARG A 301 11.22 -21.27 5.36
C ARG A 301 10.15 -20.21 5.06
N LYS A 302 9.22 -20.47 4.13
CA LYS A 302 8.19 -19.51 3.70
C LYS A 302 7.02 -19.39 4.69
N ILE A 303 6.74 -20.44 5.45
CA ILE A 303 5.60 -20.52 6.38
C ILE A 303 6.04 -20.82 7.82
N MET A 304 7.35 -20.85 8.08
CA MET A 304 7.86 -21.09 9.43
C MET A 304 7.53 -19.91 10.34
N PRO A 305 6.93 -20.13 11.53
CA PRO A 305 6.69 -19.06 12.49
C PRO A 305 8.00 -18.54 13.08
N GLU A 306 8.08 -17.22 13.33
CA GLU A 306 9.24 -16.58 13.99
C GLU A 306 9.19 -16.74 15.51
N CYS A 307 7.99 -16.86 16.08
CA CYS A 307 7.78 -17.06 17.52
C CYS A 307 6.68 -18.10 17.75
N VAL A 308 6.89 -18.95 18.76
CA VAL A 308 5.91 -19.95 19.21
C VAL A 308 5.59 -19.65 20.67
N LEU A 309 4.33 -19.34 20.96
CA LEU A 309 3.83 -19.04 22.31
C LEU A 309 3.03 -20.23 22.82
N SER A 310 3.46 -20.81 23.94
CA SER A 310 2.76 -21.91 24.61
C SER A 310 2.17 -21.40 25.92
N LEU A 311 0.83 -21.30 25.95
CA LEU A 311 0.09 -20.89 27.15
C LEU A 311 -0.23 -22.14 27.98
N ASP A 312 0.38 -22.29 29.16
CA ASP A 312 0.08 -23.38 30.08
C ASP A 312 -0.69 -22.85 31.29
N ALA A 313 -1.59 -23.67 31.82
CA ALA A 313 -2.41 -23.32 32.98
C ALA A 313 -2.77 -24.59 33.77
N SER A 314 -2.98 -24.47 35.07
CA SER A 314 -3.35 -25.62 35.89
C SER A 314 -4.75 -26.18 35.55
N ASP A 315 -4.92 -27.49 35.68
CA ASP A 315 -6.22 -28.13 35.44
C ASP A 315 -7.32 -27.62 36.36
N VAL A 316 -6.96 -27.22 37.59
CA VAL A 316 -7.89 -26.63 38.56
C VAL A 316 -8.40 -25.29 38.04
N PHE A 317 -7.48 -24.43 37.61
CA PHE A 317 -7.81 -23.12 37.05
C PHE A 317 -8.66 -23.23 35.78
N LEU A 318 -8.29 -24.14 34.87
CA LEU A 318 -9.04 -24.37 33.62
C LEU A 318 -10.46 -24.86 33.89
N LYS A 319 -10.64 -25.79 34.83
CA LYS A 319 -11.96 -26.29 35.25
C LYS A 319 -12.79 -25.17 35.89
N GLU A 320 -12.21 -24.39 36.80
CA GLU A 320 -12.89 -23.26 37.44
C GLU A 320 -13.31 -22.18 36.43
N ARG A 321 -12.45 -21.86 35.48
CA ARG A 321 -12.75 -20.91 34.41
C ARG A 321 -13.94 -21.36 33.57
N VAL A 322 -14.01 -22.64 33.18
CA VAL A 322 -15.13 -23.19 32.41
C VAL A 322 -16.44 -23.13 33.21
N MET A 323 -16.39 -23.41 34.51
CA MET A 323 -17.56 -23.32 35.39
C MET A 323 -18.11 -21.89 35.51
N ASN A 324 -17.25 -20.88 35.41
CA ASN A 324 -17.62 -19.47 35.49
C ASN A 324 -17.99 -18.84 34.13
N LEU A 325 -17.92 -19.59 33.03
CA LEU A 325 -18.29 -19.09 31.70
C LEU A 325 -19.82 -19.05 31.51
N PRO A 326 -20.35 -18.03 30.81
CA PRO A 326 -21.74 -18.01 30.38
C PRO A 326 -22.11 -19.24 29.52
N GLU A 327 -23.30 -19.82 29.75
CA GLU A 327 -23.78 -21.03 29.04
C GLU A 327 -23.72 -20.90 27.51
N ARG A 328 -23.94 -19.70 26.97
CA ARG A 328 -23.81 -19.41 25.53
C ARG A 328 -22.43 -19.79 24.97
N LEU A 329 -21.36 -19.44 25.69
CA LEU A 329 -19.98 -19.70 25.27
C LEU A 329 -19.60 -21.16 25.50
N VAL A 330 -20.15 -21.77 26.55
CA VAL A 330 -19.95 -23.21 26.83
C VAL A 330 -20.49 -24.06 25.68
N GLN A 331 -21.66 -23.72 25.15
CA GLN A 331 -22.27 -24.42 24.01
C GLN A 331 -21.50 -24.17 22.70
N GLU A 332 -21.10 -22.92 22.44
CA GLU A 332 -20.36 -22.54 21.23
C GLU A 332 -18.97 -23.20 21.10
N HIS A 333 -18.29 -23.38 22.23
CA HIS A 333 -16.96 -24.01 22.29
C HIS A 333 -16.98 -25.49 22.65
N SER A 334 -18.17 -26.07 22.83
CA SER A 334 -18.39 -27.46 23.25
C SER A 334 -17.63 -27.80 24.55
N TYR A 335 -17.71 -26.91 25.54
CA TYR A 335 -17.12 -27.08 26.88
C TYR A 335 -18.06 -27.82 27.84
N GLU A 336 -18.88 -28.72 27.33
CA GLU A 336 -19.63 -29.64 28.16
C GLU A 336 -18.66 -30.45 29.03
N GLN A 337 -19.05 -30.71 30.28
CA GLN A 337 -18.15 -31.21 31.33
C GLN A 337 -17.37 -32.46 30.89
N GLU A 338 -18.03 -33.43 30.27
CA GLU A 338 -17.39 -34.68 29.82
C GLU A 338 -16.44 -34.45 28.63
N HIS A 339 -16.88 -33.68 27.64
CA HIS A 339 -16.08 -33.37 26.46
C HIS A 339 -14.84 -32.52 26.78
N PHE A 340 -14.97 -31.58 27.72
CA PHE A 340 -13.87 -30.74 28.15
C PHE A 340 -12.78 -31.54 28.88
N LEU A 341 -13.18 -32.40 29.83
CA LEU A 341 -12.25 -33.24 30.58
C LEU A 341 -11.49 -34.20 29.65
N LEU A 342 -12.19 -34.88 28.73
CA LEU A 342 -11.57 -35.75 27.74
C LEU A 342 -10.56 -35.01 26.84
N ARG A 343 -10.89 -33.78 26.44
CA ARG A 343 -9.96 -32.94 25.66
C ARG A 343 -8.74 -32.51 26.46
N LEU A 344 -8.92 -32.20 27.74
CA LEU A 344 -7.84 -31.81 28.64
C LEU A 344 -6.89 -32.99 28.87
N ASP A 345 -7.42 -34.17 29.17
CA ASP A 345 -6.63 -35.39 29.37
C ASP A 345 -5.81 -35.72 28.12
N ARG A 346 -6.46 -35.72 26.94
CA ARG A 346 -5.77 -35.94 25.65
C ARG A 346 -4.68 -34.90 25.37
N HIS A 347 -4.89 -33.64 25.74
CA HIS A 347 -3.88 -32.59 25.57
C HIS A 347 -2.67 -32.82 26.48
N ARG A 348 -2.89 -33.24 27.74
CA ARG A 348 -1.81 -33.57 28.66
C ARG A 348 -1.03 -34.80 28.18
N GLU A 349 -1.71 -35.86 27.75
CA GLU A 349 -1.07 -37.06 27.19
C GLU A 349 -0.16 -36.71 26.01
N ASN A 350 -0.68 -35.96 25.03
CA ASN A 350 0.09 -35.54 23.85
C ASN A 350 1.30 -34.64 24.17
N ASN A 351 1.30 -33.95 25.30
CA ASN A 351 2.37 -33.04 25.71
C ASN A 351 3.32 -33.66 26.76
N MET A 352 3.04 -34.86 27.27
CA MET A 352 3.95 -35.59 28.16
C MET A 352 4.99 -36.44 27.41
N GLU A 353 4.75 -36.74 26.13
CA GLU A 353 5.65 -37.54 25.31
C GLU A 353 6.79 -36.69 24.72
N ASP A 354 7.93 -37.32 24.41
CA ASP A 354 9.09 -36.68 23.77
C ASP A 354 8.77 -36.14 22.35
N GLU A 355 7.60 -36.48 21.79
CA GLU A 355 7.09 -36.01 20.49
C GLU A 355 6.01 -34.93 20.66
N SER A 356 6.29 -33.88 21.44
CA SER A 356 5.40 -32.74 21.56
C SER A 356 5.57 -31.74 20.40
N VAL A 357 4.56 -30.90 20.16
CA VAL A 357 4.67 -29.80 19.18
C VAL A 357 5.78 -28.82 19.59
N GLY A 358 6.00 -28.61 20.89
CA GLY A 358 7.10 -27.78 21.39
C GLY A 358 8.45 -28.36 21.00
N ASN A 359 8.64 -29.66 21.21
CA ASN A 359 9.88 -30.36 20.89
C ASN A 359 10.19 -30.31 19.38
N TYR A 360 9.17 -30.37 18.53
CA TYR A 360 9.35 -30.17 17.08
C TYR A 360 9.97 -28.81 16.75
N PHE A 361 9.55 -27.74 17.41
CA PHE A 361 10.13 -26.41 17.18
C PHE A 361 11.51 -26.25 17.82
N ASP A 362 11.75 -26.89 18.98
CA ASP A 362 13.08 -26.95 19.59
C ASP A 362 14.10 -27.67 18.69
N GLU A 363 13.70 -28.74 18.00
CA GLU A 363 14.51 -29.43 16.97
C GLU A 363 14.86 -28.53 15.78
N LEU A 364 14.10 -27.45 15.56
CA LEU A 364 14.25 -26.49 14.46
C LEU A 364 14.88 -25.17 14.89
N ASP A 365 15.59 -25.16 16.03
CA ASP A 365 16.21 -23.98 16.62
C ASP A 365 15.21 -22.84 16.93
N THR A 366 13.91 -23.15 17.07
CA THR A 366 12.86 -22.19 17.43
C THR A 366 12.33 -22.49 18.83
N THR A 367 12.86 -21.82 19.85
CA THR A 367 12.48 -22.09 21.24
C THR A 367 11.06 -21.60 21.57
N PRO A 368 10.11 -22.48 21.95
CA PRO A 368 8.79 -22.07 22.39
C PRO A 368 8.85 -21.28 23.69
N LEU A 369 8.13 -20.16 23.76
CA LEU A 369 7.97 -19.39 24.99
C LEU A 369 6.81 -19.97 25.81
N TYR A 370 7.13 -20.64 26.90
CA TYR A 370 6.15 -21.13 27.86
C TYR A 370 5.71 -20.02 28.82
N LEU A 371 4.40 -19.82 28.91
CA LEU A 371 3.75 -18.78 29.69
C LEU A 371 2.72 -19.44 30.61
N GLU A 372 3.04 -19.51 31.89
CA GLU A 372 2.14 -20.03 32.92
C GLU A 372 1.08 -18.98 33.29
N ILE A 373 -0.18 -19.37 33.18
CA ILE A 373 -1.34 -18.56 33.57
C ILE A 373 -1.80 -19.03 34.95
N SER A 374 -1.46 -18.25 35.97
CA SER A 374 -1.79 -18.51 37.37
C SER A 374 -3.10 -17.85 37.82
N SER A 375 -3.50 -16.74 37.18
CA SER A 375 -4.71 -16.00 37.52
C SER A 375 -5.36 -15.37 36.28
N SER A 376 -6.64 -15.00 36.42
CA SER A 376 -7.36 -14.19 35.43
C SER A 376 -7.43 -12.71 35.83
N GLU A 377 -6.59 -12.27 36.77
CA GLU A 377 -6.57 -10.87 37.21
C GLU A 377 -5.86 -10.00 36.17
N GLU A 378 -6.43 -8.82 35.86
CA GLU A 378 -5.84 -7.84 34.94
C GLU A 378 -4.34 -7.57 35.15
N PRO A 379 -3.80 -7.38 36.38
CA PRO A 379 -2.37 -7.12 36.58
C PRO A 379 -1.45 -8.26 36.13
N ASP A 380 -1.84 -9.52 36.35
CA ASP A 380 -1.03 -10.67 35.94
C ASP A 380 -1.07 -10.86 34.41
N CYS A 381 -2.23 -10.60 33.78
CA CYS A 381 -2.34 -10.58 32.33
C CYS A 381 -1.48 -9.49 31.70
N LEU A 382 -1.38 -8.31 32.32
CA LEU A 382 -0.52 -7.22 31.84
C LEU A 382 0.97 -7.59 31.92
N LEU A 383 1.39 -8.26 32.99
CA LEU A 383 2.78 -8.74 33.12
C LEU A 383 3.12 -9.81 32.07
N LEU A 384 2.18 -10.72 31.79
CA LEU A 384 2.31 -11.70 30.71
C LEU A 384 2.40 -11.03 29.34
N MET A 385 1.53 -10.06 29.06
CA MET A 385 1.59 -9.25 27.83
C MET A 385 2.93 -8.54 27.70
N GLN A 386 3.45 -7.95 28.77
CA GLN A 386 4.75 -7.30 28.74
C GLN A 386 5.88 -8.28 28.39
N LYS A 387 5.87 -9.48 28.98
CA LYS A 387 6.84 -10.55 28.65
C LYS A 387 6.75 -10.99 27.19
N ILE A 388 5.53 -11.08 26.64
CA ILE A 388 5.31 -11.39 25.22
C ILE A 388 5.88 -10.26 24.35
N LEU A 389 5.58 -9.00 24.67
CA LEU A 389 6.07 -7.84 23.93
C LEU A 389 7.60 -7.74 23.97
N ASP A 390 8.24 -8.01 25.10
CA ASP A 390 9.69 -8.04 25.22
C ASP A 390 10.33 -9.13 24.34
N THR A 391 9.63 -10.26 24.17
CA THR A 391 10.11 -11.40 23.35
C THR A 391 9.90 -11.16 21.85
N LEU A 392 8.74 -10.62 21.46
CA LEU A 392 8.42 -10.27 20.07
C LEU A 392 9.19 -9.01 19.61
N GLY A 393 9.64 -8.19 20.56
CA GLY A 393 10.32 -6.93 20.32
C GLY A 393 9.38 -5.76 20.07
N GLN A 394 9.95 -4.61 19.76
CA GLN A 394 9.16 -3.40 19.53
C GLN A 394 8.26 -3.54 18.31
N PRO A 395 7.01 -3.02 18.36
CA PRO A 395 6.10 -2.99 17.23
C PRO A 395 6.77 -2.40 15.99
N ARG A 396 6.89 -3.20 14.93
CA ARG A 396 7.51 -2.77 13.68
C ARG A 396 6.42 -2.25 12.74
N ASN A 397 6.72 -1.15 12.04
CA ASN A 397 5.96 -0.61 10.91
C ASN A 397 4.52 -0.16 11.21
N TYR A 398 4.35 0.86 12.04
CA TYR A 398 3.17 1.71 11.85
C TYR A 398 3.37 2.54 10.57
N GLY A 399 2.48 2.37 9.59
CA GLY A 399 2.58 3.05 8.30
C GLY A 399 2.55 4.57 8.45
N PRO A 400 3.16 5.33 7.51
CA PRO A 400 3.13 6.78 7.56
C PRO A 400 1.69 7.30 7.52
N SER A 401 1.45 8.44 8.18
CA SER A 401 0.13 9.09 8.14
C SER A 401 -0.27 9.46 6.71
N CYS A 402 -1.57 9.55 6.40
CA CYS A 402 -2.02 10.04 5.10
C CYS A 402 -1.34 11.36 4.73
N ARG A 403 -1.12 12.22 5.73
CA ARG A 403 -0.42 13.48 5.57
C ARG A 403 1.07 13.31 5.32
N GLU A 404 1.76 12.42 6.04
CA GLU A 404 3.17 12.10 5.77
C GLU A 404 3.34 11.56 4.35
N VAL A 405 2.40 10.74 3.88
CA VAL A 405 2.34 10.27 2.49
C VAL A 405 2.13 11.43 1.52
N GLU A 406 1.16 12.31 1.76
CA GLU A 406 0.91 13.49 0.91
C GLU A 406 2.09 14.47 0.88
N GLU A 407 2.73 14.73 2.02
CA GLU A 407 3.90 15.60 2.11
C GLU A 407 5.10 14.98 1.40
N GLU A 408 5.28 13.66 1.49
CA GLU A 408 6.32 12.95 0.78
C GLU A 408 6.05 12.86 -0.73
N GLU A 409 4.80 12.66 -1.15
CA GLU A 409 4.39 12.73 -2.55
C GLU A 409 4.62 14.13 -3.13
N ARG A 410 4.27 15.18 -2.37
CA ARG A 410 4.57 16.57 -2.75
C ARG A 410 6.07 16.80 -2.89
N ARG A 411 6.87 16.31 -1.93
CA ARG A 411 8.34 16.39 -2.00
C ARG A 411 8.87 15.67 -3.25
N LYS A 412 8.39 14.44 -3.52
CA LYS A 412 8.77 13.67 -4.71
C LYS A 412 8.35 14.37 -6.00
N ALA A 413 7.18 15.03 -6.02
CA ALA A 413 6.71 15.80 -7.16
C ALA A 413 7.58 17.05 -7.39
N GLU A 414 7.92 17.80 -6.33
CA GLU A 414 8.84 18.93 -6.41
C GLU A 414 10.24 18.51 -6.87
N GLU A 415 10.75 17.38 -6.40
CA GLU A 415 12.02 16.81 -6.85
C GLU A 415 11.99 16.39 -8.32
N ARG A 416 10.88 15.80 -8.78
CA ARG A 416 10.66 15.48 -10.21
C ARG A 416 10.64 16.73 -11.06
N MET A 417 9.87 17.75 -10.68
CA MET A 417 9.83 19.03 -11.39
C MET A 417 11.23 19.66 -11.49
N LYS A 418 11.98 19.71 -10.38
CA LYS A 418 13.37 20.22 -10.37
C LYS A 418 14.35 19.36 -11.18
N ARG A 419 14.05 18.08 -11.39
CA ARG A 419 14.87 17.20 -12.24
C ARG A 419 14.56 17.46 -13.71
N GLU A 420 13.28 17.54 -14.06
CA GLU A 420 12.81 17.85 -15.42
C GLU A 420 13.29 19.23 -15.89
N GLU A 421 13.26 20.25 -15.01
CA GLU A 421 13.81 21.58 -15.33
C GLU A 421 15.32 21.56 -15.59
N ARG A 422 16.08 20.74 -14.83
CA ARG A 422 17.53 20.59 -15.04
C ARG A 422 17.86 19.82 -16.31
N GLU A 423 17.13 18.74 -16.58
CA GLU A 423 17.29 17.93 -17.80
C GLU A 423 16.87 18.74 -19.04
N GLY A 424 15.80 19.55 -18.94
CA GLY A 424 15.38 20.48 -19.99
C GLY A 424 16.42 21.57 -20.27
N GLY A 425 16.91 22.25 -19.22
CA GLY A 425 17.96 23.27 -19.37
C GLY A 425 19.27 22.72 -19.92
N ALA A 426 19.71 21.54 -19.48
CA ALA A 426 20.90 20.87 -20.03
C ALA A 426 20.70 20.48 -21.51
N GLY A 427 19.50 20.05 -21.89
CA GLY A 427 19.17 19.75 -23.29
C GLY A 427 19.19 20.99 -24.19
N GLU A 428 18.67 22.13 -23.71
CA GLU A 428 18.74 23.41 -24.42
C GLU A 428 20.19 23.88 -24.60
N GLU A 429 21.02 23.80 -23.55
CA GLU A 429 22.46 24.12 -23.63
C GLU A 429 23.20 23.20 -24.62
N GLU A 430 22.94 21.89 -24.60
CA GLU A 430 23.54 20.94 -25.54
C GLU A 430 23.13 21.20 -27.00
N GLU A 431 21.88 21.60 -27.24
CA GLU A 431 21.37 21.93 -28.58
C GLU A 431 21.98 23.25 -29.09
N GLU A 432 22.10 24.27 -28.23
CA GLU A 432 22.81 25.51 -28.55
C GLU A 432 24.29 25.24 -28.87
N GLU A 433 24.98 24.42 -28.08
CA GLU A 433 26.36 24.03 -28.36
C GLU A 433 26.50 23.22 -29.65
N ALA A 434 25.54 22.35 -29.97
CA ALA A 434 25.53 21.58 -31.21
C ALA A 434 25.34 22.48 -32.44
N THR A 435 24.41 23.44 -32.37
CA THR A 435 24.20 24.42 -33.46
C THR A 435 25.42 25.31 -33.67
N HIS A 436 26.06 25.77 -32.59
CA HIS A 436 27.30 26.54 -32.66
C HIS A 436 28.46 25.72 -33.27
N ARG A 437 28.60 24.45 -32.88
CA ARG A 437 29.61 23.53 -33.45
C ARG A 437 29.38 23.28 -34.94
N ALA A 438 28.14 23.07 -35.36
CA ALA A 438 27.79 22.88 -36.77
C ALA A 438 28.13 24.13 -37.61
N ALA A 439 27.74 25.31 -37.15
CA ALA A 439 28.05 26.57 -37.83
C ALA A 439 29.57 26.81 -37.97
N SER A 440 30.34 26.47 -36.92
CA SER A 440 31.80 26.57 -36.95
C SER A 440 32.44 25.59 -37.95
N TRP A 441 31.89 24.38 -38.06
CA TRP A 441 32.34 23.36 -39.01
C TRP A 441 32.08 23.76 -40.47
N ASP A 442 30.89 24.33 -40.75
CA ASP A 442 30.54 24.80 -42.09
C ASP A 442 31.46 25.94 -42.56
N GLN A 443 31.82 26.86 -41.66
CA GLN A 443 32.79 27.92 -41.97
C GLN A 443 34.18 27.36 -42.26
N TRP A 444 34.65 26.40 -41.46
CA TRP A 444 35.96 25.79 -41.63
C TRP A 444 36.07 24.97 -42.92
N THR A 445 35.03 24.19 -43.25
CA THR A 445 34.97 23.40 -44.49
C THR A 445 34.91 24.27 -45.74
N GLY A 446 34.14 25.37 -45.70
CA GLY A 446 34.13 26.36 -46.78
C GLY A 446 35.52 26.96 -47.03
N GLY A 447 36.21 27.41 -45.99
CA GLY A 447 37.57 27.96 -46.12
C GLY A 447 38.60 26.95 -46.62
N LEU A 448 38.47 25.67 -46.24
CA LEU A 448 39.33 24.60 -46.75
C LEU A 448 39.12 24.35 -48.25
N GLU A 449 37.87 24.37 -48.69
CA GLU A 449 37.51 24.19 -50.11
C GLU A 449 38.03 25.35 -50.97
N GLU A 450 37.92 26.58 -50.47
CA GLU A 450 38.50 27.77 -51.12
C GLU A 450 40.03 27.66 -51.23
N MET A 451 40.73 27.22 -50.19
CA MET A 451 42.17 27.00 -50.25
C MET A 451 42.56 25.91 -51.25
N ARG A 452 41.80 24.81 -51.32
CA ARG A 452 42.05 23.73 -52.28
C ARG A 452 41.89 24.22 -53.73
N GLN A 453 40.86 25.03 -54.00
CA GLN A 453 40.67 25.64 -55.32
C GLN A 453 41.83 26.55 -55.69
N GLN A 454 42.29 27.40 -54.77
CA GLN A 454 43.45 28.27 -55.01
C GLN A 454 44.73 27.48 -55.29
N GLU A 455 44.94 26.35 -54.60
CA GLU A 455 46.08 25.47 -54.84
C GLU A 455 46.01 24.79 -56.21
N GLU A 456 44.84 24.29 -56.61
CA GLU A 456 44.62 23.66 -57.91
C GLU A 456 44.84 24.65 -59.07
N GLU A 457 44.29 25.86 -58.97
CA GLU A 457 44.53 26.94 -59.95
C GLU A 457 46.02 27.29 -60.06
N LEU A 458 46.74 27.34 -58.92
CA LEU A 458 48.17 27.62 -58.91
C LEU A 458 48.96 26.49 -59.60
N LEU A 459 48.60 25.24 -59.33
CA LEU A 459 49.22 24.06 -59.94
C LEU A 459 48.96 24.01 -61.45
N GLU A 460 47.74 24.33 -61.90
CA GLU A 460 47.42 24.45 -63.32
C GLU A 460 48.32 25.48 -64.00
N VAL A 461 48.43 26.70 -63.44
CA VAL A 461 49.30 27.75 -63.97
C VAL A 461 50.77 27.31 -64.03
N GLN A 462 51.26 26.59 -63.02
CA GLN A 462 52.63 26.06 -63.02
C GLN A 462 52.84 24.95 -64.07
N SER A 463 51.80 24.19 -64.40
CA SER A 463 51.86 23.11 -65.39
C SER A 463 51.82 23.61 -66.85
N VAL A 464 51.33 24.83 -67.09
CA VAL A 464 51.18 25.41 -68.44
C VAL A 464 52.50 25.46 -69.23
N PRO A 465 53.64 25.96 -68.71
CA PRO A 465 54.89 25.99 -69.46
C PRO A 465 55.39 24.60 -69.85
N MET A 466 55.21 23.62 -68.97
CA MET A 466 55.60 22.23 -69.23
C MET A 466 54.74 21.62 -70.35
N THR A 467 53.42 21.87 -70.31
CA THR A 467 52.49 21.42 -71.35
C THR A 467 52.80 22.06 -72.71
N ILE A 468 53.05 23.37 -72.77
CA ILE A 468 53.45 24.07 -74.00
C ILE A 468 54.74 23.47 -74.56
N TYR A 469 55.76 23.26 -73.72
CA TYR A 469 57.02 22.65 -74.15
C TYR A 469 56.83 21.26 -74.76
N LEU A 470 56.05 20.39 -74.10
CA LEU A 470 55.74 19.06 -74.63
C LEU A 470 54.99 19.13 -75.97
N MET A 471 54.05 20.07 -76.08
CA MET A 471 53.22 20.23 -77.29
C MET A 471 54.00 20.82 -78.47
N GLU A 472 54.97 21.70 -78.23
CA GLU A 472 55.79 22.31 -79.28
C GLU A 472 56.97 21.42 -79.73
N HIS A 473 57.66 20.77 -78.79
CA HIS A 473 58.94 20.11 -79.09
C HIS A 473 58.86 18.59 -79.19
N VAL A 474 57.93 17.95 -78.46
CA VAL A 474 57.86 16.48 -78.37
C VAL A 474 56.73 15.93 -79.23
N MET A 475 55.55 16.56 -79.17
CA MET A 475 54.36 16.08 -79.87
C MET A 475 54.51 16.00 -81.40
N PRO A 476 55.13 16.95 -82.13
CA PRO A 476 55.26 16.84 -83.58
C PRO A 476 56.09 15.62 -84.00
N THR A 477 57.23 15.40 -83.36
CA THR A 477 58.13 14.26 -83.62
C THR A 477 57.48 12.93 -83.24
N LEU A 478 56.77 12.90 -82.11
CA LEU A 478 56.02 11.72 -81.66
C LEU A 478 54.87 11.39 -82.62
N THR A 479 54.12 12.40 -83.06
CA THR A 479 52.99 12.22 -83.99
C THR A 479 53.49 11.72 -85.35
N GLN A 480 54.62 12.26 -85.83
CA GLN A 480 55.25 11.79 -87.06
C GLN A 480 55.76 10.34 -86.92
N GLY A 481 56.37 9.99 -85.79
CA GLY A 481 56.80 8.62 -85.51
C GLY A 481 55.64 7.64 -85.42
N LEU A 482 54.53 8.04 -84.81
CA LEU A 482 53.31 7.25 -84.75
C LEU A 482 52.71 7.05 -86.15
N MET A 483 52.67 8.09 -86.98
CA MET A 483 52.24 8.01 -88.38
C MET A 483 53.12 7.04 -89.19
N GLU A 484 54.45 7.15 -89.06
CA GLU A 484 55.39 6.26 -89.76
C GLU A 484 55.29 4.80 -89.27
N CYS A 485 55.12 4.60 -87.97
CA CYS A 485 54.86 3.29 -87.38
C CYS A 485 53.57 2.65 -87.94
N CYS A 486 52.51 3.45 -88.09
CA CYS A 486 51.26 3.01 -88.70
C CYS A 486 51.42 2.66 -90.19
N THR A 487 52.37 3.27 -90.92
CA THR A 487 52.62 2.91 -92.33
C THR A 487 53.50 1.66 -92.47
N ALA A 488 54.56 1.53 -91.67
CA ALA A 488 55.55 0.46 -91.78
C ALA A 488 55.06 -0.90 -91.25
N HIS A 489 54.01 -0.92 -90.42
CA HIS A 489 53.47 -2.12 -89.75
C HIS A 489 54.57 -3.05 -89.19
N PRO A 490 55.49 -2.53 -88.34
CA PRO A 490 56.56 -3.32 -87.74
C PRO A 490 55.98 -4.37 -86.77
N GLN A 491 56.71 -5.48 -86.58
CA GLN A 491 56.30 -6.54 -85.65
C GLN A 491 56.26 -6.08 -84.18
N ASP A 492 57.07 -5.07 -83.81
CA ASP A 492 56.98 -4.37 -82.53
C ASP A 492 56.86 -2.85 -82.75
N PRO A 493 55.68 -2.26 -82.53
CA PRO A 493 55.45 -0.82 -82.73
C PRO A 493 56.10 0.04 -81.64
N VAL A 494 56.32 -0.49 -80.43
CA VAL A 494 56.91 0.28 -79.32
C VAL A 494 58.40 0.45 -79.53
N ASP A 495 59.11 -0.64 -79.86
CA ASP A 495 60.53 -0.59 -80.18
C ASP A 495 60.80 0.23 -81.44
N PHE A 496 59.93 0.12 -82.46
CA PHE A 496 60.03 0.94 -83.66
C PHE A 496 59.88 2.44 -83.37
N LEU A 497 58.88 2.82 -82.57
CA LEU A 497 58.66 4.21 -82.19
C LEU A 497 59.81 4.73 -81.31
N ALA A 498 60.35 3.90 -80.41
CA ALA A 498 61.51 4.24 -79.59
C ALA A 498 62.76 4.48 -80.46
N GLU A 499 63.07 3.59 -81.41
CA GLU A 499 64.15 3.82 -82.38
C GLU A 499 63.92 5.09 -83.21
N PHE A 500 62.67 5.31 -83.66
CA PHE A 500 62.30 6.48 -84.46
C PHE A 500 62.54 7.78 -83.70
N LEU A 501 62.10 7.85 -82.45
CA LEU A 501 62.28 9.01 -81.57
C LEU A 501 63.75 9.23 -81.22
N ILE A 502 64.54 8.17 -81.03
CA ILE A 502 65.98 8.27 -80.80
C ILE A 502 66.70 8.82 -82.04
N ARG A 503 66.33 8.37 -83.24
CA ARG A 503 66.93 8.84 -84.51
C ARG A 503 66.54 10.27 -84.85
N ASN A 504 65.28 10.64 -84.64
CA ASN A 504 64.74 11.95 -85.01
C ASN A 504 64.67 12.92 -83.80
N ASN A 505 65.52 12.69 -82.80
CA ASN A 505 65.57 13.55 -81.61
C ASN A 505 66.05 14.96 -82.00
N PRO A 506 65.25 16.02 -81.79
CA PRO A 506 65.61 17.40 -82.15
C PRO A 506 66.82 17.97 -81.39
N PHE A 507 67.37 17.22 -80.42
CA PHE A 507 68.55 17.59 -79.63
C PHE A 507 69.79 16.71 -79.90
N ASN A 508 69.79 15.86 -80.93
CA ASN A 508 70.99 15.16 -81.40
C ASN A 508 71.78 16.03 -82.42
N TYR A 509 72.71 16.84 -81.91
CA TYR A 509 73.84 17.41 -82.65
C TYR A 509 75.14 16.72 -82.26
#